data_AF-A0A348MMT2-F1
#
_entry.id   AF-A0A348MMT2-F1
#
_cell.length_a   1.000
_cell.length_b   1.000
_cell.length_c   1.000
_cell.angle_alpha   90.00
_cell.angle_beta   90.00
_cell.angle_gamma   90.00
#
_symmetry.space_group_name_H-M   'P 1'
#
loop_
_entity.id
_entity.type
_entity.pdbx_description
1 polymer ?
#
loop_
_entity_poly.entity_id
_entity_poly.type
_entity_poly.pdbx_seq_one_letter_code
_entity_poly.pdbx_strand_id
1 'polypeptide(L)' 'GENFMKEAKGEHIHTFCQPNALLTFTEYLEDYASEKTKEVGYKLVEDEVLRMEDSPLKKKFIEKLGKTKEGKRDLYF' A
#
# COMPACT_ATOMS: atom_id res chain seq x y z
N GLY A 1 -6.23 -13.91 18.19
CA GLY A 1 -6.48 -15.11 17.37
C GLY A 1 -7.81 -15.02 16.64
N GLU A 2 -8.94 -15.04 17.38
CA GLU A 2 -10.28 -15.04 16.77
C GLU A 2 -10.60 -13.83 15.88
N ASN A 3 -10.20 -12.61 16.27
CA ASN A 3 -10.45 -11.41 15.46
C ASN A 3 -9.72 -11.44 14.11
N PHE A 4 -8.47 -11.92 14.09
CA PHE A 4 -7.71 -12.11 12.84
C PHE A 4 -8.39 -13.11 11.91
N MET A 5 -8.91 -14.22 12.45
CA MET A 5 -9.59 -15.25 11.66
C MET A 5 -10.94 -14.78 11.10
N LYS A 6 -11.59 -13.81 11.73
CA LYS A 6 -12.82 -13.17 11.22
C LYS A 6 -12.54 -12.32 9.99
N GLU A 7 -11.49 -11.50 10.05
CA GLU A 7 -11.03 -10.69 8.91
C GLU A 7 -10.46 -11.57 7.80
N ALA A 8 -9.74 -12.63 8.15
CA ALA A 8 -9.07 -13.50 7.18
C ALA A 8 -9.99 -14.47 6.43
N LYS A 9 -11.14 -14.82 7.01
CA LYS A 9 -12.17 -15.64 6.35
C LYS A 9 -13.20 -14.82 5.58
N GLY A 10 -13.22 -13.50 5.74
CA GLY A 10 -14.02 -12.61 4.93
C GLY A 10 -13.31 -12.25 3.62
N GLU A 11 -14.08 -11.98 2.56
CA GLU A 11 -13.56 -11.40 1.30
C GLU A 11 -12.84 -10.03 1.50
N HIS A 12 -12.90 -9.48 2.72
CA HIS A 12 -12.29 -8.21 3.12
C HIS A 12 -10.76 -8.26 3.31
N ILE A 13 -10.14 -9.45 3.38
CA ILE A 13 -8.68 -9.52 3.60
C ILE A 13 -7.91 -8.85 2.45
N HIS A 14 -8.41 -8.97 1.22
CA HIS A 14 -7.81 -8.33 0.05
C HIS A 14 -7.90 -6.80 0.12
N THR A 15 -8.99 -6.28 0.70
CA THR A 15 -9.25 -4.83 0.81
C THR A 15 -8.30 -4.14 1.79
N PHE A 16 -7.78 -4.85 2.80
CA PHE A 16 -6.88 -4.26 3.80
C PHE A 16 -5.41 -4.65 3.64
N CYS A 17 -5.11 -5.88 3.21
CA CYS A 17 -3.73 -6.33 3.07
C CYS A 17 -3.02 -5.67 1.89
N GLN A 18 -3.73 -5.40 0.79
CA GLN A 18 -3.11 -4.87 -0.43
C GLN A 18 -2.66 -3.40 -0.27
N PRO A 19 -3.45 -2.48 0.31
CA PRO A 19 -2.97 -1.13 0.62
C PRO A 19 -1.77 -1.11 1.57
N ASN A 20 -1.79 -1.94 2.61
CA ASN A 20 -0.67 -2.02 3.56
C ASN A 20 0.60 -2.57 2.88
N ALA A 21 0.48 -3.60 2.03
CA ALA A 21 1.60 -4.13 1.27
C ALA A 21 2.22 -3.09 0.34
N LEU A 22 1.42 -2.26 -0.33
CA LEU A 22 1.91 -1.18 -1.19
C LEU A 22 2.61 -0.07 -0.41
N LEU A 23 2.14 0.26 0.81
CA LEU A 23 2.80 1.24 1.67
C LEU A 23 4.18 0.74 2.11
N THR A 24 4.26 -0.47 2.66
CA THR A 24 5.55 -1.07 3.07
C THR A 24 6.49 -1.27 1.87
N PHE A 25 5.96 -1.63 0.70
CA PHE A 25 6.77 -1.70 -0.51
C PHE A 25 7.32 -0.33 -0.91
N THR A 26 6.51 0.73 -0.82
CA THR A 26 6.96 2.10 -1.11
C THR A 26 8.03 2.56 -0.12
N GLU A 27 7.93 2.19 1.15
CA GLU A 27 8.99 2.44 2.14
C GLU A 27 10.30 1.75 1.72
N TYR A 28 10.23 0.48 1.30
CA TYR A 28 11.40 -0.22 0.77
C TYR A 28 12.01 0.48 -0.45
N LEU A 29 11.16 0.95 -1.37
CA LEU A 29 11.63 1.69 -2.55
C LEU A 29 12.37 2.96 -2.14
N GLU A 30 11.89 3.69 -1.14
CA GLU A 30 12.53 4.93 -0.68
C GLU A 30 13.82 4.68 0.10
N ASP A 31 13.86 3.67 0.96
CA ASP A 31 14.96 3.48 1.91
C ASP A 31 16.11 2.62 1.38
N TYR A 32 15.82 1.68 0.45
CA TYR A 32 16.78 0.62 0.10
C TYR A 32 16.93 0.34 -1.39
N ALA A 33 15.97 0.73 -2.23
CA ALA A 33 16.00 0.36 -3.64
C ALA A 33 17.01 1.19 -4.45
N SER A 34 17.67 0.53 -5.41
CA SER A 34 18.40 1.24 -6.47
C SER A 34 17.46 2.06 -7.34
N GLU A 35 17.96 3.10 -8.03
CA GLU A 35 17.15 3.92 -8.94
C GLU A 35 16.36 3.10 -9.97
N LYS A 36 17.00 2.08 -10.57
CA LYS A 36 16.35 1.18 -11.54
C LYS A 36 15.19 0.40 -10.91
N THR A 37 15.38 -0.07 -9.68
CA THR A 37 14.34 -0.79 -8.93
C THR A 37 13.22 0.16 -8.51
N LYS A 38 13.56 1.38 -8.11
CA LYS A 38 12.62 2.44 -7.72
C LYS A 38 11.70 2.81 -8.89
N GLU A 39 12.24 2.99 -10.09
CA GLU A 39 11.45 3.30 -11.30
C GLU A 39 10.41 2.21 -11.61
N VAL A 40 10.85 0.94 -11.68
CA VAL A 40 9.95 -0.19 -11.98
C VAL A 40 8.95 -0.41 -10.84
N GLY A 41 9.39 -0.27 -9.59
CA GLY A 41 8.55 -0.39 -8.41
C GLY A 41 7.45 0.66 -8.36
N TYR A 42 7.76 1.92 -8.69
CA TYR A 42 6.76 2.98 -8.73
C TYR A 42 5.71 2.78 -9.81
N LYS A 43 6.12 2.29 -10.99
CA LYS A 43 5.18 1.93 -12.04
C LYS A 43 4.19 0.86 -11.57
N LEU A 44 4.66 -0.16 -10.86
CA LEU A 44 3.78 -1.18 -10.26
C LEU A 44 2.80 -0.56 -9.25
N VAL A 45 3.28 0.31 -8.36
CA VAL A 45 2.41 0.98 -7.37
C VAL A 45 1.33 1.79 -8.06
N GLU A 46 1.66 2.54 -9.12
CA GLU A 46 0.70 3.31 -9.90
C GLU A 46 -0.35 2.43 -10.58
N ASP A 47 0.07 1.33 -11.22
CA ASP A 47 -0.83 0.38 -11.86
C ASP A 47 -1.80 -0.25 -10.83
N GLU A 48 -1.33 -0.56 -9.62
CA GLU A 48 -2.17 -1.08 -8.54
C GLU A 48 -3.14 -0.02 -8.00
N VAL A 49 -2.72 1.24 -7.86
CA VAL A 49 -3.62 2.35 -7.49
C VAL A 49 -4.74 2.50 -8.53
N LEU A 50 -4.44 2.34 -9.82
CA LEU A 50 -5.43 2.41 -10.89
C LEU A 50 -6.45 1.27 -10.81
N ARG A 51 -6.04 0.08 -10.37
CA ARG A 51 -6.92 -1.08 -10.17
C ARG A 51 -7.83 -0.96 -8.95
N MET A 52 -7.48 -0.12 -7.97
CA MET A 52 -8.33 0.10 -6.80
C MET A 52 -9.65 0.79 -7.20
N GLU A 53 -10.77 0.27 -6.69
CA GLU A 53 -12.09 0.90 -6.81
C GLU A 53 -12.08 2.32 -6.25
N ASP A 54 -12.79 3.24 -6.90
CA ASP A 54 -12.94 4.61 -6.42
C ASP A 54 -13.77 4.65 -5.14
N SER A 55 -13.07 4.63 -4.02
CA SER A 55 -13.61 4.44 -2.68
C SER A 55 -12.97 5.43 -1.69
N PRO A 56 -13.60 5.69 -0.53
CA PRO A 56 -12.95 6.44 0.54
C PRO A 56 -11.61 5.84 0.97
N LEU A 57 -11.47 4.51 0.85
CA LEU A 57 -10.22 3.80 1.12
C LEU A 57 -9.12 4.21 0.15
N LYS A 58 -9.40 4.25 -1.16
CA LYS A 58 -8.44 4.69 -2.19
C LYS A 58 -7.93 6.10 -1.92
N LYS A 59 -8.82 7.04 -1.55
CA LYS A 59 -8.43 8.42 -1.21
C LYS A 59 -7.48 8.47 -0.01
N LYS A 60 -7.81 7.73 1.06
CA LYS A 60 -6.96 7.62 2.25
C LYS A 60 -5.62 6.94 1.95
N PHE A 61 -5.61 5.98 1.02
CA PHE A 61 -4.38 5.32 0.55
C PHE A 61 -3.48 6.29 -0.20
N ILE A 62 -4.01 7.05 -1.16
CA ILE A 62 -3.24 8.06 -1.91
C ILE A 62 -2.62 9.10 -0.96
N GLU A 63 -3.37 9.55 0.05
CA GLU A 63 -2.85 10.49 1.05
C GLU A 63 -1.67 9.89 1.85
N LYS A 64 -1.80 8.64 2.31
CA LYS A 64 -0.72 7.95 3.02
C LYS A 64 0.48 7.68 2.11
N LEU A 65 0.24 7.28 0.87
CA LEU A 65 1.29 7.04 -0.12
C LEU A 65 2.13 8.30 -0.37
N GLY A 66 1.49 9.47 -0.48
CA GLY A 66 2.20 10.76 -0.58
C GLY A 66 3.08 11.03 0.64
N LYS A 67 2.54 10.81 1.85
CA LYS A 67 3.32 10.93 3.09
C LYS A 67 4.50 9.96 3.16
N THR A 68 4.34 8.74 2.66
CA THR A 68 5.43 7.75 2.58
C THR A 68 6.55 8.23 1.66
N LYS A 69 6.20 8.80 0.49
CA LYS A 69 7.15 9.41 -0.45
C LYS A 69 7.88 10.62 0.17
N GLU A 70 7.24 11.35 1.07
CA GLU A 70 7.84 12.46 1.81
C GLU A 70 8.73 12.03 3.00
N GLY A 71 8.88 10.72 3.23
CA GLY A 71 9.74 10.20 4.31
C GLY A 71 9.01 9.78 5.58
N LYS A 72 7.67 9.86 5.65
CA LYS A 72 6.93 9.26 6.78
C LYS A 72 6.94 7.73 6.67
N ARG A 73 6.98 7.04 7.81
CA ARG A 73 7.05 5.59 7.92
C ARG A 73 5.96 5.05 8.84
N ASP A 74 5.73 3.75 8.79
CA ASP A 74 4.77 3.01 9.63
C ASP A 74 3.31 3.47 9.45
N LEU A 75 2.91 3.69 8.20
CA LEU A 75 1.52 4.01 7.86
C LEU A 75 0.75 2.74 7.52
N TYR A 76 -0.28 2.40 8.29
CA TYR A 76 -1.11 1.21 8.09
C TYR A 76 -2.61 1.50 8.24
N PHE A 77 -3.45 0.66 7.63
CA PHE A 77 -4.91 0.70 7.67
C PHE A 77 -5.50 -0.15 8.78
#